data_AF-A0A0C9R2Z6-F1
#
_entry.id   AF-A0A0C9R2Z6-F1
#
_cell.length_a   1.000
_cell.length_b   1.000
_cell.length_c   1.000
_cell.angle_alpha   90.00
_cell.angle_beta   90.00
_cell.angle_gamma   90.00
#
_symmetry.space_group_name_H-M   'P 1'
#
loop_
_entity.id
_entity.type
_entity.pdbx_description
1 polymer ?
#
loop_
_entity_poly.entity_id
_entity_poly.type
_entity_poly.pdbx_seq_one_letter_code
_entity_poly.pdbx_strand_id
1 'polypeptide(L)'
;MKILMILLVVYLFGALGGNCENKSTAFVATTEWQTVRKGQSIPKGLHVRHNLKTKVIQAKLFEDDNDNQENNDDEKIKSLSLHSDAVLHDAANDLVLSIDELKEKLKKIKLETREDADSLAHKEEVKKAFRSYEDIKEDFKALEMNITTDSEILTDIFNKFKNYEKSLASGSLLRSEADAVLQIFNDLEFLLHQIDNA
;
A
#
# COMPACT_ATOMS: atom_id res chain seq x y z
N MET A 1 -22.07 51.31 23.19
CA MET A 1 -21.53 50.02 23.64
C MET A 1 -22.38 48.83 23.18
N LYS A 2 -23.69 48.76 23.49
CA LYS A 2 -24.56 47.63 23.11
C LYS A 2 -24.81 47.47 21.59
N ILE A 3 -24.99 48.57 20.85
CA ILE A 3 -25.18 48.54 19.38
C ILE A 3 -23.91 48.07 18.64
N LEU A 4 -22.72 48.42 19.15
CA LEU A 4 -21.44 48.02 18.54
C LEU A 4 -21.19 46.52 18.68
N MET A 5 -21.61 45.93 19.81
CA MET A 5 -21.53 44.47 20.03
C MET A 5 -22.50 43.69 19.14
N ILE A 6 -23.70 44.21 18.89
CA ILE A 6 -24.67 43.57 17.99
C ILE A 6 -24.14 43.56 16.54
N LEU A 7 -23.55 44.66 16.08
CA LEU A 7 -22.91 44.73 14.76
C LEU A 7 -21.74 43.76 14.62
N LEU A 8 -20.94 43.57 15.67
CA LEU A 8 -19.82 42.63 15.68
C LEU A 8 -20.29 41.17 15.67
N VAL A 9 -21.36 40.84 16.40
CA VAL A 9 -21.97 39.50 16.38
C VAL A 9 -22.63 39.19 15.03
N VAL A 10 -23.27 40.16 14.40
CA VAL A 10 -23.83 40.01 13.03
C VAL A 10 -22.72 39.83 11.99
N TYR A 11 -21.60 40.53 12.15
CA TYR A 11 -20.42 40.37 11.28
C TYR A 11 -19.76 38.99 11.45
N LEU A 12 -19.67 38.47 12.69
CA LEU A 12 -19.17 37.13 12.97
C LEU A 12 -20.11 36.02 12.46
N PHE A 13 -21.44 36.21 12.53
CA PHE A 13 -22.40 35.26 11.93
C PHE A 13 -22.38 35.27 10.41
N GLY A 14 -22.11 36.43 9.79
CA GLY A 14 -21.95 36.54 8.33
C GLY A 14 -20.67 35.89 7.79
N ALA A 15 -19.62 35.77 8.60
CA ALA A 15 -18.33 35.21 8.19
C ALA A 15 -18.24 33.67 8.28
N LEU A 16 -19.21 33.00 8.92
CA LEU A 16 -19.29 31.53 8.95
C LEU A 16 -20.21 30.93 7.86
N GLY A 17 -20.78 31.76 6.99
CA GLY A 17 -21.53 31.33 5.81
C GLY A 17 -20.65 30.84 4.65
N GLY A 18 -19.64 30.02 4.95
CA GLY A 18 -18.98 29.21 3.93
C GLY A 18 -20.01 28.22 3.40
N ASN A 19 -20.50 28.46 2.19
CA ASN A 19 -21.47 27.65 1.47
C ASN A 19 -20.92 26.22 1.29
N CYS A 20 -21.09 25.36 2.30
CA CYS A 20 -21.01 23.91 2.16
C CYS A 20 -22.30 23.46 1.48
N GLU A 21 -22.36 23.70 0.18
CA GLU A 21 -23.38 23.08 -0.65
C GLU A 21 -23.05 21.59 -0.71
N ASN A 22 -23.57 20.85 0.26
CA ASN A 22 -23.61 19.40 0.30
C ASN A 22 -24.60 18.92 -0.77
N LYS A 23 -24.32 19.24 -2.02
CA LYS A 23 -24.94 18.61 -3.16
C LYS A 23 -24.37 17.20 -3.21
N SER A 24 -25.06 16.25 -2.58
CA SER A 24 -24.91 14.81 -2.82
C SER A 24 -25.38 14.47 -4.24
N THR A 25 -24.85 15.17 -5.24
CA THR A 25 -25.15 14.92 -6.65
C THR A 25 -24.42 13.65 -7.03
N ALA A 26 -25.17 12.55 -7.10
CA ALA A 26 -24.68 11.30 -7.67
C ALA A 26 -24.01 11.60 -9.02
N PHE A 27 -22.86 10.97 -9.26
CA PHE A 27 -22.17 11.09 -10.54
C PHE A 27 -23.03 10.49 -11.66
N VAL A 28 -23.43 11.33 -12.62
CA VAL A 28 -24.17 10.90 -13.82
C VAL A 28 -23.14 10.53 -14.88
N ALA A 29 -22.94 9.24 -15.08
CA ALA A 29 -21.93 8.74 -15.98
C ALA A 29 -22.35 8.83 -17.45
N THR A 30 -21.38 9.09 -18.33
CA THR A 30 -21.51 8.97 -19.78
C THR A 30 -20.58 7.90 -20.33
N THR A 31 -20.72 7.58 -21.62
CA THR A 31 -19.85 6.67 -22.38
C THR A 31 -18.45 7.24 -22.64
N GLU A 32 -18.15 8.47 -22.22
CA GLU A 32 -16.79 9.04 -22.25
C GLU A 32 -16.24 9.26 -20.84
N TRP A 33 -14.91 9.35 -20.73
CA TRP A 33 -14.21 9.60 -19.47
C TRP A 33 -14.50 11.01 -18.94
N GLN A 34 -15.19 11.10 -17.81
CA GLN A 34 -15.46 12.37 -17.14
C GLN A 34 -14.71 12.49 -15.81
N THR A 35 -14.29 13.69 -15.47
CA THR A 35 -13.59 13.97 -14.21
C THR A 35 -14.56 13.99 -13.02
N VAL A 36 -14.26 13.18 -12.00
CA VAL A 36 -15.03 13.10 -10.76
C VAL A 36 -14.49 14.12 -9.75
N ARG A 37 -15.38 14.85 -9.08
CA ARG A 37 -14.99 15.79 -8.03
C ARG A 37 -14.57 15.04 -6.77
N LYS A 38 -13.58 15.57 -6.05
CA LYS A 38 -13.15 15.02 -4.75
C LYS A 38 -14.33 15.08 -3.76
N GLY A 39 -14.74 13.91 -3.25
CA GLY A 39 -15.88 13.77 -2.33
C GLY A 39 -17.23 13.45 -3.01
N GLN A 40 -17.28 13.33 -4.34
CA GLN A 40 -18.49 12.91 -5.05
C GLN A 40 -18.61 11.38 -5.04
N SER A 41 -19.77 10.85 -4.65
CA SER A 41 -20.04 9.41 -4.66
C SER A 41 -20.18 8.88 -6.09
N ILE A 42 -19.45 7.80 -6.40
CA ILE A 42 -19.48 7.11 -7.69
C ILE A 42 -20.39 5.87 -7.55
N PRO A 43 -21.48 5.75 -8.34
CA PRO A 43 -22.29 4.54 -8.38
C PRO A 43 -21.49 3.28 -8.75
N LYS A 44 -21.90 2.13 -8.22
CA LYS A 44 -21.36 0.81 -8.60
C LYS A 44 -21.56 0.53 -10.10
N GLY A 45 -20.64 -0.20 -10.71
CA GLY A 45 -20.70 -0.57 -12.14
C GLY A 45 -20.06 0.45 -13.10
N LEU A 46 -19.47 1.54 -12.59
CA LEU A 46 -18.71 2.49 -13.40
C LEU A 46 -17.23 2.14 -13.42
N HIS A 47 -16.60 2.33 -14.57
CA HIS A 47 -15.15 2.19 -14.70
C HIS A 47 -14.48 3.45 -14.19
N VAL A 48 -13.58 3.29 -13.20
CA VAL A 48 -12.88 4.40 -12.56
C VAL A 48 -11.39 4.28 -12.83
N ARG A 49 -10.76 5.39 -13.25
CA ARG A 49 -9.31 5.51 -13.36
C ARG A 49 -8.79 6.63 -12.47
N HIS A 50 -7.64 6.40 -11.84
CA HIS A 50 -6.96 7.37 -11.00
C HIS A 50 -5.59 7.69 -11.59
N ASN A 51 -5.37 8.95 -11.96
CA ASN A 51 -4.04 9.43 -12.34
C ASN A 51 -3.29 9.96 -11.10
N LEU A 52 -2.31 9.20 -10.59
CA LEU A 52 -1.57 9.52 -9.36
C LEU A 52 -0.72 10.80 -9.46
N LYS A 53 -0.20 11.12 -10.65
CA LYS A 53 0.61 12.33 -10.89
C LYS A 53 -0.22 13.60 -10.80
N THR A 54 -1.45 13.56 -11.32
CA THR A 54 -2.35 14.73 -11.36
C THR A 54 -3.40 14.74 -10.25
N LYS A 55 -3.51 13.63 -9.49
CA LYS A 55 -4.55 13.39 -8.46
C LYS A 55 -5.98 13.59 -8.98
N VAL A 56 -6.20 13.29 -10.26
CA VAL A 56 -7.52 13.37 -10.92
C VAL A 56 -8.11 11.97 -11.02
N ILE A 57 -9.37 11.84 -10.61
CA ILE A 57 -10.18 10.64 -10.75
C ILE A 57 -11.12 10.86 -11.94
N GLN A 58 -11.24 9.88 -12.82
CA GLN A 58 -12.18 9.91 -13.93
C GLN A 58 -13.03 8.65 -13.93
N ALA A 59 -14.29 8.78 -14.32
CA ALA A 59 -15.23 7.66 -14.42
C ALA A 59 -15.98 7.68 -15.76
N LYS A 60 -16.32 6.48 -16.25
CA LYS A 60 -17.05 6.25 -17.50
C LYS A 60 -18.04 5.09 -17.31
N LEU A 61 -19.20 5.18 -17.95
CA LEU A 61 -20.12 4.06 -18.13
C LEU A 61 -19.58 3.18 -19.26
N PHE A 62 -19.35 1.90 -18.96
CA PHE A 62 -18.97 0.92 -19.97
C PHE A 62 -20.25 0.35 -20.56
N GLU A 63 -20.33 0.32 -21.88
CA GLU A 63 -21.40 -0.41 -22.55
C GLU A 63 -21.00 -1.88 -22.46
N ASP A 64 -21.78 -2.67 -21.74
CA ASP A 64 -21.67 -4.11 -21.82
C ASP A 64 -22.17 -4.49 -23.22
N ASP A 65 -21.23 -4.63 -24.16
CA ASP A 65 -21.48 -5.41 -25.35
C ASP A 65 -21.89 -6.79 -24.84
N ASN A 66 -23.19 -7.09 -24.91
CA ASN A 66 -23.75 -8.41 -24.61
C ASN A 66 -23.35 -9.41 -25.71
N ASP A 67 -22.06 -9.51 -25.98
CA ASP A 67 -21.49 -10.68 -26.61
C ASP A 67 -21.35 -11.71 -25.48
N ASN A 68 -22.47 -12.40 -25.22
CA ASN A 68 -22.48 -13.74 -24.63
C ASN A 68 -21.74 -14.70 -25.59
N GLN A 69 -20.45 -14.47 -25.77
CA GLN A 69 -19.56 -15.45 -26.34
C GLN A 69 -18.91 -16.15 -25.14
N GLU A 70 -19.46 -17.31 -24.80
CA GLU A 70 -18.79 -18.34 -23.99
C GLU A 70 -17.51 -18.75 -24.72
N ASN A 71 -16.49 -17.89 -24.71
CA ASN A 71 -15.14 -18.27 -25.09
C ASN A 71 -14.50 -18.80 -23.81
N ASN A 72 -14.55 -20.13 -23.68
CA ASN A 72 -13.68 -20.90 -22.78
C ASN A 72 -12.24 -20.81 -23.28
N ASP A 73 -11.66 -19.62 -23.25
CA ASP A 73 -10.23 -19.43 -23.46
C ASP A 73 -9.63 -18.96 -22.14
N ASP A 74 -8.66 -19.73 -21.67
CA ASP A 74 -7.87 -19.57 -20.45
C ASP A 74 -7.09 -18.25 -20.43
N GLU A 75 -7.79 -17.12 -20.38
CA GLU A 75 -7.21 -15.83 -20.05
C GLU A 75 -6.96 -15.81 -18.55
N LYS A 76 -5.79 -16.33 -18.21
CA LYS A 76 -5.06 -16.14 -16.96
C LYS A 76 -5.25 -14.71 -16.44
N ILE A 77 -6.29 -14.53 -15.63
CA ILE A 77 -6.47 -13.35 -14.79
C ILE A 77 -5.19 -13.24 -14.00
N LYS A 78 -4.37 -12.23 -14.29
CA LYS A 78 -3.17 -11.89 -13.52
C LYS A 78 -3.61 -11.28 -12.18
N SER A 79 -4.44 -12.00 -11.43
CA SER A 79 -4.62 -11.74 -10.01
C SER A 79 -3.36 -12.24 -9.32
N LEU A 80 -2.70 -11.36 -8.57
CA LEU A 80 -1.68 -11.75 -7.59
C LEU A 80 -2.37 -12.47 -6.43
N SER A 81 -3.01 -13.61 -6.69
CA SER A 81 -3.29 -14.55 -5.62
C SER A 81 -1.95 -15.16 -5.24
N LEU A 82 -1.46 -14.86 -4.04
CA LEU A 82 -0.46 -15.73 -3.43
C LEU A 82 -1.10 -17.12 -3.40
N HIS A 83 -0.51 -18.08 -4.10
CA HIS A 83 -0.90 -19.48 -3.94
C HIS A 83 -0.68 -19.80 -2.46
N SER A 84 -1.77 -19.91 -1.69
CA SER A 84 -1.73 -20.53 -0.38
C SER A 84 -1.22 -21.95 -0.58
N ASP A 85 -0.20 -22.30 0.19
CA ASP A 85 0.50 -23.57 0.29
C ASP A 85 -0.42 -24.74 0.67
N ALA A 86 -1.37 -25.05 -0.21
CA ALA A 86 -2.33 -26.11 -0.01
C ALA A 86 -2.55 -26.82 -1.34
N VAL A 87 -2.27 -28.13 -1.29
CA VAL A 87 -2.44 -29.15 -2.33
C VAL A 87 -1.21 -29.41 -3.21
N LEU A 88 -0.14 -29.93 -2.58
CA LEU A 88 0.73 -30.93 -3.19
C LEU A 88 0.61 -32.26 -2.42
N HIS A 89 -0.54 -32.91 -2.54
CA HIS A 89 -0.74 -34.29 -2.10
C HIS A 89 -1.48 -35.05 -3.20
N ASP A 90 -0.79 -35.37 -4.31
CA ASP A 90 -1.04 -36.61 -5.08
C ASP A 90 -0.03 -36.92 -6.19
N ALA A 91 0.89 -36.01 -6.54
CA ALA A 91 1.88 -36.24 -7.60
C ALA A 91 3.27 -36.66 -7.10
N ALA A 92 3.39 -37.12 -5.84
CA ALA A 92 4.68 -37.32 -5.18
C ALA A 92 5.34 -38.69 -5.44
N ASN A 93 4.67 -39.62 -6.11
CA ASN A 93 5.17 -41.00 -6.23
C ASN A 93 5.73 -41.40 -7.61
N ASP A 94 5.69 -40.52 -8.61
CA ASP A 94 6.20 -40.82 -9.97
C ASP A 94 7.46 -40.01 -10.35
N LEU A 95 8.03 -39.26 -9.40
CA LEU A 95 9.22 -38.43 -9.60
C LEU A 95 10.32 -38.73 -8.58
N VAL A 96 10.45 -39.98 -8.15
CA VAL A 96 11.68 -40.45 -7.47
C VAL A 96 12.77 -40.64 -8.53
N LEU A 97 13.21 -39.55 -9.13
CA LEU A 97 14.47 -39.51 -9.88
C LEU A 97 15.58 -39.69 -8.85
N SER A 98 16.30 -40.82 -8.93
CA SER A 98 17.44 -41.07 -8.06
C SER A 98 18.44 -39.91 -8.17
N ILE A 99 19.05 -39.51 -7.06
CA ILE A 99 20.06 -38.45 -7.01
C ILE A 99 21.16 -38.69 -8.05
N ASP A 100 21.47 -39.95 -8.34
CA ASP A 100 22.46 -40.33 -9.35
C ASP A 100 21.97 -40.05 -10.79
N GLU A 101 20.70 -40.33 -11.11
CA GLU A 101 20.09 -39.98 -12.40
C GLU A 101 20.01 -38.46 -12.59
N LEU A 102 19.67 -37.73 -11.53
CA LEU A 102 19.63 -36.28 -11.54
C LEU A 102 21.03 -35.69 -11.80
N LYS A 103 22.06 -36.29 -11.20
CA LYS A 103 23.46 -35.89 -11.35
C LYS A 103 23.99 -36.18 -12.75
N GLU A 104 23.61 -37.30 -13.36
CA GLU A 104 23.94 -37.61 -14.75
C GLU A 104 23.23 -36.68 -15.73
N LYS A 105 21.94 -36.41 -15.55
CA LYS A 105 21.19 -35.45 -16.36
C LYS A 105 21.77 -34.03 -16.25
N LEU A 106 22.11 -33.58 -15.05
CA LEU A 106 22.80 -32.29 -14.83
C LEU A 106 24.19 -32.25 -15.47
N LYS A 107 24.94 -33.37 -15.45
CA LYS A 107 26.24 -33.48 -16.09
C LYS A 107 26.13 -33.44 -17.61
N LYS A 108 25.05 -34.00 -18.18
CA LYS A 108 24.74 -33.95 -19.62
C LYS A 108 24.41 -32.52 -20.08
N ILE A 109 23.58 -31.82 -19.31
CA ILE A 109 23.25 -30.40 -19.55
C ILE A 109 24.50 -29.52 -19.48
N LYS A 110 25.39 -29.75 -18.50
CA LYS A 110 26.66 -29.02 -18.37
C LYS A 110 27.68 -29.33 -19.47
N LEU A 111 27.58 -30.50 -20.11
CA LEU A 111 28.39 -30.89 -21.27
C LEU A 111 27.88 -30.22 -22.54
N GLU A 112 26.56 -30.15 -22.73
CA GLU A 112 25.92 -29.46 -23.85
C GLU A 112 26.06 -27.93 -23.78
N THR A 113 26.34 -27.36 -22.60
CA THR A 113 26.53 -25.90 -22.40
C THR A 113 28.01 -25.44 -22.49
N ARG A 114 28.94 -26.34 -22.84
CA ARG A 114 30.35 -26.01 -23.13
C ARG A 114 30.56 -26.41 -24.60
N GLU A 115 30.62 -25.53 -25.59
CA GLU A 115 31.45 -24.33 -25.75
C GLU A 115 30.89 -23.43 -26.87
N ASP A 116 29.69 -22.89 -26.71
CA ASP A 116 29.13 -22.00 -27.72
C ASP A 116 29.40 -20.55 -27.32
N ALA A 117 30.14 -19.81 -28.16
CA ALA A 117 30.46 -18.39 -27.96
C ALA A 117 29.21 -17.51 -27.71
N ASP A 118 28.03 -17.95 -28.19
CA ASP A 118 26.73 -17.32 -27.97
C ASP A 118 26.24 -17.38 -26.52
N SER A 119 26.57 -18.44 -25.78
CA SER A 119 26.15 -18.60 -24.37
C SER A 119 26.89 -17.62 -23.45
N LEU A 120 28.14 -17.28 -23.78
CA LEU A 120 28.90 -16.23 -23.07
C LEU A 120 28.37 -14.83 -23.40
N ALA A 121 28.03 -14.56 -24.67
CA ALA A 121 27.46 -13.29 -25.09
C ALA A 121 26.09 -13.03 -24.44
N HIS A 122 25.22 -14.05 -24.40
CA HIS A 122 23.93 -13.94 -23.73
C HIS A 122 24.08 -13.79 -22.21
N LYS A 123 25.06 -14.46 -21.59
CA LYS A 123 25.35 -14.30 -20.16
C LYS A 123 25.89 -12.90 -19.83
N GLU A 124 26.67 -12.29 -20.70
CA GLU A 124 27.16 -10.92 -20.59
C GLU A 124 26.03 -9.89 -20.79
N GLU A 125 25.11 -10.13 -21.73
CA GLU A 125 23.94 -9.29 -21.98
C GLU A 125 22.95 -9.34 -20.81
N VAL A 126 22.69 -10.54 -20.26
CA VAL A 126 21.90 -10.74 -19.04
C VAL A 126 22.55 -10.00 -17.87
N LYS A 127 23.87 -10.10 -17.68
CA LYS A 127 24.57 -9.34 -16.62
C LYS A 127 24.47 -7.82 -16.78
N LYS A 128 24.34 -7.30 -18.00
CA LYS A 128 24.12 -5.87 -18.25
C LYS A 128 22.67 -5.45 -18.02
N ALA A 129 21.72 -6.36 -18.19
CA ALA A 129 20.29 -6.12 -17.97
C ALA A 129 19.88 -6.11 -16.49
N PHE A 130 20.67 -6.71 -15.59
CA PHE A 130 20.38 -6.78 -14.17
C PHE A 130 21.42 -6.02 -13.33
N ARG A 131 20.98 -5.48 -12.18
CA ARG A 131 21.89 -4.87 -11.19
C ARG A 131 22.85 -5.94 -10.66
N SER A 132 24.06 -5.53 -10.29
CA SER A 132 25.02 -6.48 -9.71
C SER A 132 24.51 -6.97 -8.35
N TYR A 133 24.92 -8.17 -7.97
CA TYR A 133 24.54 -8.73 -6.68
C TYR A 133 25.05 -7.86 -5.52
N GLU A 134 26.24 -7.27 -5.70
CA GLU A 134 26.83 -6.30 -4.78
C GLU A 134 25.96 -5.05 -4.64
N ASP A 135 25.44 -4.48 -5.74
CA ASP A 135 24.53 -3.31 -5.68
C ASP A 135 23.23 -3.67 -4.96
N ILE A 136 22.65 -4.83 -5.26
CA ILE A 136 21.42 -5.30 -4.61
C ILE A 136 21.66 -5.52 -3.12
N LYS A 137 22.83 -6.02 -2.74
CA LYS A 137 23.22 -6.25 -1.34
C LYS A 137 23.45 -4.93 -0.61
N GLU A 138 24.02 -3.94 -1.27
CA GLU A 138 24.18 -2.59 -0.73
C GLU A 138 22.82 -1.89 -0.57
N ASP A 139 21.96 -1.96 -1.59
CA ASP A 139 20.57 -1.46 -1.55
C ASP A 139 19.79 -2.16 -0.43
N PHE A 140 19.94 -3.47 -0.25
CA PHE A 140 19.29 -4.23 0.81
C PHE A 140 19.78 -3.83 2.20
N LYS A 141 21.10 -3.66 2.36
CA LYS A 141 21.70 -3.18 3.61
C LYS A 141 21.32 -1.71 3.90
N ALA A 142 21.15 -0.91 2.86
CA ALA A 142 20.62 0.45 2.95
C ALA A 142 19.11 0.46 3.22
N LEU A 143 18.36 -0.58 2.82
CA LEU A 143 16.94 -0.75 3.11
C LEU A 143 16.70 -1.40 4.48
N GLU A 144 17.69 -2.08 5.04
CA GLU A 144 17.83 -2.43 6.47
C GLU A 144 17.95 -1.15 7.35
N MET A 145 17.47 -0.02 6.87
CA MET A 145 17.14 1.15 7.65
C MET A 145 15.94 0.83 8.53
N ASN A 146 16.24 0.53 9.80
CA ASN A 146 15.38 0.78 10.96
C ASN A 146 13.89 0.53 10.69
N ILE A 147 13.53 -0.68 10.29
CA ILE A 147 12.17 -1.17 10.54
C ILE A 147 12.12 -1.33 12.06
N THR A 148 11.93 -0.22 12.77
CA THR A 148 11.63 -0.24 14.20
C THR A 148 10.40 -1.08 14.32
N THR A 149 10.56 -2.27 14.87
CA THR A 149 9.43 -3.19 15.01
C THR A 149 8.41 -2.49 15.91
N ASP A 150 7.12 -2.69 15.68
CA ASP A 150 6.06 -2.03 16.47
C ASP A 150 6.26 -2.24 17.98
N SER A 151 6.86 -3.37 18.36
CA SER A 151 7.34 -3.67 19.72
C SER A 151 8.33 -2.63 20.26
N GLU A 152 9.35 -2.27 19.48
CA GLU A 152 10.35 -1.25 19.87
C GLU A 152 9.70 0.14 19.99
N ILE A 153 8.81 0.49 19.06
CA ILE A 153 8.06 1.77 19.10
C ILE A 153 7.22 1.84 20.38
N LEU A 154 6.49 0.76 20.72
CA LEU A 154 5.71 0.68 21.95
C LEU A 154 6.60 0.82 23.19
N THR A 155 7.76 0.16 23.22
CA THR A 155 8.69 0.32 24.35
C THR A 155 9.20 1.75 24.50
N ASP A 156 9.45 2.46 23.40
CA ASP A 156 9.85 3.88 23.42
C ASP A 156 8.73 4.78 23.95
N ILE A 157 7.49 4.60 23.49
CA ILE A 157 6.31 5.32 23.99
C ILE A 157 6.14 5.11 25.50
N PHE A 158 6.25 3.87 25.98
CA PHE A 158 6.16 3.58 27.42
C PHE A 158 7.32 4.17 28.22
N ASN A 159 8.53 4.19 27.66
CA ASN A 159 9.69 4.80 28.31
C ASN A 159 9.53 6.33 28.41
N LYS A 160 9.01 6.98 27.37
CA LYS A 160 8.65 8.40 27.40
C LYS A 160 7.59 8.67 28.46
N PHE A 161 6.55 7.84 28.56
CA PHE A 161 5.49 7.99 29.56
C PHE A 161 6.00 7.87 31.00
N LYS A 162 6.90 6.92 31.29
CA LYS A 162 7.51 6.74 32.63
C LYS A 162 8.21 7.98 33.15
N ASN A 163 8.75 8.82 32.26
CA ASN A 163 9.37 10.09 32.65
C ASN A 163 8.36 11.07 33.24
N TYR A 164 7.10 11.02 32.78
CA TYR A 164 6.01 11.87 33.24
C TYR A 164 5.16 11.22 34.34
N GLU A 165 5.29 9.90 34.57
CA GLU A 165 4.56 9.17 35.61
C GLU A 165 4.76 9.76 37.01
N LYS A 166 6.00 10.15 37.34
CA LYS A 166 6.33 10.81 38.63
C LYS A 166 5.73 12.22 38.73
N SER A 167 5.65 12.95 37.61
CA SER A 167 5.03 14.28 37.55
C SER A 167 3.50 14.20 37.62
N LEU A 168 2.89 13.16 37.02
CA LEU A 168 1.47 12.83 37.19
C LEU A 168 1.14 12.49 38.65
N ALA A 169 1.92 11.58 39.25
CA ALA A 169 1.67 11.08 40.60
C ALA A 169 1.85 12.16 41.69
N SER A 170 2.72 13.14 41.45
CA SER A 170 2.93 14.26 42.36
C SER A 170 1.91 15.40 42.20
N GLY A 171 0.98 15.29 41.23
CA GLY A 171 -0.09 16.27 41.01
C GLY A 171 0.40 17.66 40.54
N SER A 172 1.68 17.79 40.22
CA SER A 172 2.33 19.03 39.79
C SER A 172 2.62 19.00 38.28
N LEU A 173 1.62 18.65 37.46
CA LEU A 173 1.78 18.71 36.02
C LEU A 173 1.78 20.15 35.52
N LEU A 174 2.90 20.56 34.93
CA LEU A 174 2.95 21.80 34.15
C LEU A 174 2.17 21.60 32.85
N ARG A 175 1.55 22.67 32.34
CA ARG A 175 0.77 22.62 31.09
C ARG A 175 1.60 22.06 29.91
N SER A 176 2.90 22.38 29.86
CA SER A 176 3.83 21.86 28.86
C SER A 176 4.07 20.34 28.98
N GLU A 177 4.00 19.78 30.18
CA GLU A 177 4.16 18.35 30.40
C GLU A 177 2.86 17.62 30.06
N ALA A 178 1.71 18.24 30.34
CA ALA A 178 0.41 17.72 29.91
C ALA A 178 0.32 17.61 28.37
N ASP A 179 0.83 18.61 27.65
CA ASP A 179 0.88 18.58 26.18
C ASP A 179 1.80 17.45 25.66
N ALA A 180 2.94 17.21 26.33
CA ALA A 180 3.84 16.11 25.99
C ALA A 180 3.21 14.73 26.26
N VAL A 181 2.48 14.58 27.37
CA VAL A 181 1.72 13.35 27.68
C VAL A 181 0.60 13.12 26.67
N LEU A 182 -0.11 14.18 26.26
CA LEU A 182 -1.11 14.09 25.20
C LEU A 182 -0.50 13.64 23.88
N GLN A 183 0.69 14.14 23.53
CA GLN A 183 1.40 13.69 22.33
C GLN A 183 1.73 12.20 22.39
N ILE A 184 2.20 11.70 23.54
CA ILE A 184 2.47 10.27 23.75
C ILE A 184 1.19 9.42 23.56
N PHE A 185 0.04 9.88 24.04
CA PHE A 185 -1.22 9.17 23.84
C PHE A 185 -1.71 9.21 22.38
N ASN A 186 -1.52 10.31 21.67
CA ASN A 186 -1.83 10.37 20.23
C ASN A 186 -0.94 9.41 19.43
N ASP A 187 0.35 9.31 19.79
CA ASP A 187 1.28 8.36 19.16
C ASP A 187 0.84 6.90 19.41
N LEU A 188 0.31 6.59 20.60
CA LEU A 188 -0.26 5.28 20.92
C LEU A 188 -1.57 5.02 20.15
N GLU A 189 -2.46 6.00 20.05
CA GLU A 189 -3.71 5.91 19.28
C GLU A 189 -3.44 5.62 17.81
N PHE A 190 -2.42 6.28 17.24
CA PHE A 190 -1.98 6.04 15.87
C PHE A 190 -1.60 4.57 15.64
N LEU A 191 -0.84 3.98 16.57
CA LEU A 191 -0.48 2.55 16.51
C LEU A 191 -1.69 1.64 16.67
N LEU A 192 -2.64 1.99 17.54
CA LEU A 192 -3.87 1.23 17.71
C LEU A 192 -4.69 1.20 16.41
N HIS A 193 -4.85 2.35 15.76
CA HIS A 193 -5.51 2.43 14.47
C HIS A 193 -4.76 1.68 13.38
N GLN A 194 -3.43 1.63 13.41
CA GLN A 194 -2.66 0.83 12.46
C GLN A 194 -2.97 -0.66 12.61
N ILE A 195 -3.05 -1.16 13.84
CA ILE A 195 -3.37 -2.57 14.13
C ILE A 195 -4.81 -2.91 13.72
N ASP A 196 -5.76 -2.02 13.98
CA ASP A 196 -7.18 -2.27 13.67
C ASP A 196 -7.51 -2.15 12.16
N ASN A 197 -6.68 -1.41 11.41
CA ASN A 197 -6.81 -1.27 9.96
C ASN A 197 -5.97 -2.28 9.15
N ALA A 198 -5.16 -3.12 9.82
CA ALA A 198 -4.28 -4.12 9.18
C ALA A 198 -4.99 -5.46 8.90
#